data_AF-A0AAE3MD69-F1
#
_entry.id   AF-A0AAE3MD69-F1
#
_cell.length_a   1.000
_cell.length_b   1.000
_cell.length_c   1.000
_cell.angle_alpha   90.00
_cell.angle_beta   90.00
_cell.angle_gamma   90.00
#
_symmetry.space_group_name_H-M   'P 1'
#
loop_
_entity.id
_entity.type
_entity.pdbx_description
1 polymer ?
#
loop_
_entity_poly.entity_id
_entity_poly.type
_entity_poly.pdbx_seq_one_letter_code
_entity_poly.pdbx_strand_id
1 'polypeptide(L)'
;MMRKNLLYIILPALFVGLFSACESLEDTYSDYTGDGPIRYLSKAYYLEGTPGWEEVVLNWENKIDAARDAILVKWQDDNTSRDTIIDKDATSCVIAGLENYEYSFSVSAISYDEDLEVTASSLASTVYARPFTFDHEELSTFTRVVIKQFKVGNDNLLLFFDSWKDNLVAVEIGYYKTNETTETRIQLTKESLGTEYWPDGEKYLLIPGIDLTQSVNVYRTGSIESLDDPEFSIEFPVVNLNLDVLAFNSDFATQVQNYLNVTELDAGTIEDVEVLELDQDLTSLEDLLYFPNLKTVYLGKNRYMTATYASDYSAQSTLSDKERSLAVLNVAHDKLQLDVHQYNAHYLASYEAPDWFVKEGNPTVPSVDLIESTSSWSYSVTPADQPGYDSYLSNLFDGQSATAWTPLMGSELLVHQIEIDLPEEVDVRGFKVVQSALVTSSLVPNYIQIEIAAEGGQYQQAAFTEDIPLGDSNGETTIIYLNKDKETQKVRRIRLYLTDKDYYGSSYGTALADFMLIK
;
A
#
# COMPACT_ATOMS: atom_id res chain seq x y z
N MET A 1 -9.29 -120.30 -33.99
CA MET A 1 -10.74 -120.28 -34.31
C MET A 1 -11.28 -118.95 -33.82
N MET A 2 -12.06 -118.27 -34.67
CA MET A 2 -12.99 -117.15 -34.39
C MET A 2 -13.30 -116.85 -32.91
N ARG A 3 -13.53 -115.64 -32.43
CA ARG A 3 -13.90 -114.36 -33.06
C ARG A 3 -13.88 -113.31 -31.93
N LYS A 4 -13.82 -112.04 -32.34
CA LYS A 4 -14.10 -110.81 -31.59
C LYS A 4 -15.28 -110.91 -30.60
N ASN A 5 -15.30 -109.95 -29.67
CA ASN A 5 -16.43 -109.46 -28.84
C ASN A 5 -16.34 -109.94 -27.38
N LEU A 6 -16.61 -109.16 -26.32
CA LEU A 6 -17.35 -107.91 -26.14
C LEU A 6 -17.06 -107.42 -24.68
N LEU A 7 -17.56 -106.23 -24.30
CA LEU A 7 -17.85 -105.76 -22.93
C LEU A 7 -16.71 -105.20 -22.02
N TYR A 8 -16.92 -103.93 -21.63
CA TYR A 8 -16.93 -103.31 -20.28
C TYR A 8 -15.95 -103.70 -19.14
N ILE A 9 -15.70 -102.67 -18.30
CA ILE A 9 -15.40 -102.66 -16.84
C ILE A 9 -14.01 -102.10 -16.46
N ILE A 10 -14.01 -100.82 -16.02
CA ILE A 10 -13.42 -100.23 -14.78
C ILE A 10 -12.04 -100.76 -14.27
N LEU A 11 -11.01 -99.87 -14.30
CA LEU A 11 -10.02 -99.46 -13.25
C LEU A 11 -9.11 -100.53 -12.57
N PRO A 12 -7.98 -100.15 -11.92
CA PRO A 12 -6.67 -99.63 -12.39
C PRO A 12 -5.46 -100.53 -11.98
N ALA A 13 -4.26 -100.03 -12.29
CA ALA A 13 -2.99 -100.17 -11.53
C ALA A 13 -1.94 -101.20 -11.97
N LEU A 14 -0.69 -100.74 -11.78
CA LEU A 14 0.61 -101.42 -11.84
C LEU A 14 1.19 -101.64 -13.25
N PHE A 15 2.45 -101.34 -13.53
CA PHE A 15 3.59 -100.72 -12.85
C PHE A 15 4.73 -100.90 -13.88
N VAL A 16 5.62 -99.92 -14.02
CA VAL A 16 7.05 -100.09 -14.35
C VAL A 16 7.35 -100.85 -15.67
N GLY A 17 7.86 -100.24 -16.72
CA GLY A 17 8.94 -99.26 -16.78
C GLY A 17 9.89 -99.69 -17.92
N LEU A 18 10.56 -98.71 -18.52
CA LEU A 18 11.75 -98.72 -19.41
C LEU A 18 11.60 -97.53 -20.38
N PHE A 19 11.78 -96.29 -19.91
CA PHE A 19 13.06 -95.53 -19.88
C PHE A 19 13.60 -95.16 -21.27
N SER A 20 13.57 -93.87 -21.62
CA SER A 20 14.76 -92.99 -21.80
C SER A 20 14.42 -91.78 -22.71
N ALA A 21 15.05 -90.64 -22.43
CA ALA A 21 14.96 -89.32 -23.09
C ALA A 21 13.84 -88.38 -22.56
N CYS A 22 13.99 -87.97 -21.31
CA CYS A 22 13.58 -86.64 -20.87
C CYS A 22 14.88 -85.87 -20.66
N GLU A 23 15.37 -85.18 -21.70
CA GLU A 23 16.33 -84.09 -21.47
C GLU A 23 15.58 -82.98 -20.73
N SER A 24 16.22 -82.45 -19.70
CA SER A 24 15.64 -81.38 -18.91
C SER A 24 15.47 -80.15 -19.82
N LEU A 25 14.34 -79.46 -19.67
CA LEU A 25 14.12 -78.17 -20.32
C LEU A 25 15.16 -77.12 -19.85
N GLU A 26 15.89 -77.43 -18.78
CA GLU A 26 16.90 -76.60 -18.12
C GLU A 26 18.21 -76.53 -18.91
N ASP A 27 18.58 -77.60 -19.63
CA ASP A 27 19.78 -77.63 -20.48
C ASP A 27 19.63 -76.86 -21.80
N THR A 28 18.41 -76.47 -22.19
CA THR A 28 18.19 -75.64 -23.40
C THR A 28 18.34 -74.14 -23.14
N TYR A 29 18.27 -73.72 -21.86
CA TYR A 29 18.32 -72.29 -21.49
C TYR A 29 19.67 -71.85 -20.90
N SER A 30 20.52 -72.77 -20.43
CA SER A 30 21.84 -72.46 -19.87
C SER A 30 22.79 -71.83 -20.89
N ASP A 31 22.68 -72.19 -22.17
CA ASP A 31 23.46 -71.60 -23.27
C ASP A 31 23.02 -70.17 -23.64
N TYR A 32 21.86 -69.71 -23.16
CA TYR A 32 21.31 -68.37 -23.42
C TYR A 32 21.27 -67.46 -22.17
N THR A 33 21.55 -67.98 -20.97
CA THR A 33 21.67 -67.19 -19.74
C THR A 33 23.13 -67.03 -19.34
N GLY A 34 23.82 -66.03 -19.90
CA GLY A 34 25.12 -65.59 -19.38
C GLY A 34 25.00 -65.07 -17.94
N ASP A 35 26.00 -65.37 -17.10
CA ASP A 35 26.21 -64.93 -15.71
C ASP A 35 25.09 -65.13 -14.67
N GLY A 36 24.17 -66.08 -14.89
CA GLY A 36 23.16 -66.44 -13.90
C GLY A 36 22.13 -65.33 -13.62
N PRO A 37 21.26 -65.48 -12.60
CA PRO A 37 20.21 -64.49 -12.32
C PRO A 37 20.81 -63.19 -11.78
N ILE A 38 20.66 -62.10 -12.56
CA ILE A 38 21.02 -60.74 -12.13
C ILE A 38 20.12 -60.35 -10.94
N ARG A 39 20.73 -60.12 -9.77
CA ARG A 39 20.04 -59.64 -8.57
C ARG A 39 20.11 -58.12 -8.53
N TYR A 40 18.95 -57.46 -8.60
CA TYR A 40 18.84 -56.01 -8.49
C TYR A 40 18.82 -55.58 -7.02
N LEU A 41 19.51 -54.47 -6.72
CA LEU A 41 19.41 -53.81 -5.42
C LEU A 41 18.00 -53.25 -5.21
N SER A 42 17.51 -53.39 -3.99
CA SER A 42 16.24 -52.82 -3.55
C SER A 42 16.33 -51.29 -3.54
N LYS A 43 15.41 -50.62 -4.25
CA LYS A 43 15.34 -49.15 -4.27
C LYS A 43 14.87 -48.55 -2.94
N ALA A 44 15.10 -47.25 -2.75
CA ALA A 44 14.43 -46.46 -1.72
C ALA A 44 12.93 -46.35 -2.02
N TYR A 45 12.08 -46.52 -1.01
CA TYR A 45 10.63 -46.42 -1.12
C TYR A 45 10.12 -45.17 -0.41
N TYR A 46 8.99 -44.61 -0.87
CA TYR A 46 8.35 -43.44 -0.27
C TYR A 46 9.32 -42.29 -0.01
N LEU A 47 10.15 -41.98 -1.02
CA LEU A 47 11.02 -40.82 -0.94
C LEU A 47 10.13 -39.56 -0.88
N GLU A 48 10.36 -38.75 0.14
CA GLU A 48 9.75 -37.45 0.35
C GLU A 48 10.87 -36.42 0.54
N GLY A 49 10.66 -35.21 0.03
CA GLY A 49 11.55 -34.08 0.23
C GLY A 49 10.78 -32.95 0.87
N THR A 50 11.09 -32.65 2.12
CA THR A 50 10.47 -31.57 2.89
C THR A 50 11.37 -30.34 2.81
N PRO A 51 10.91 -29.23 2.20
CA PRO A 51 11.65 -27.98 2.19
C PRO A 51 11.92 -27.45 3.61
N GLY A 52 13.15 -26.98 3.82
CA GLY A 52 13.59 -26.25 5.00
C GLY A 52 14.19 -24.89 4.62
N TRP A 53 14.79 -24.20 5.59
CA TRP A 53 15.53 -22.96 5.33
C TRP A 53 16.89 -23.25 4.72
N GLU A 54 17.09 -22.82 3.47
CA GLU A 54 18.29 -23.08 2.67
C GLU A 54 18.64 -24.58 2.59
N GLU A 55 17.66 -25.45 2.80
CA GLU A 55 17.86 -26.89 2.86
C GLU A 55 16.62 -27.68 2.41
N VAL A 56 16.82 -28.96 2.12
CA VAL A 56 15.75 -29.93 1.93
C VAL A 56 16.08 -31.19 2.75
N VAL A 57 15.11 -31.63 3.54
CA VAL A 57 15.19 -32.89 4.31
C VAL A 57 14.57 -34.00 3.49
N LEU A 58 15.38 -34.95 3.05
CA LEU A 58 14.93 -36.16 2.37
C LEU A 58 14.65 -37.26 3.38
N ASN A 59 13.51 -37.94 3.26
CA ASN A 59 13.14 -39.10 4.06
C ASN A 59 12.69 -40.24 3.15
N TRP A 60 13.07 -41.48 3.45
CA TRP A 60 12.68 -42.66 2.68
C TRP A 60 12.71 -43.95 3.52
N GLU A 61 12.10 -45.00 2.99
CA GLU A 61 12.13 -46.33 3.58
C GLU A 61 13.04 -47.28 2.81
N ASN A 62 13.82 -48.08 3.55
CA ASN A 62 14.65 -49.14 3.01
C ASN A 62 14.03 -50.51 3.30
N LYS A 63 14.04 -51.41 2.30
CA LYS A 63 13.86 -52.85 2.54
C LYS A 63 15.20 -53.50 2.92
N ILE A 64 15.12 -54.63 3.62
CA ILE A 64 16.29 -55.44 3.96
C ILE A 64 16.92 -55.94 2.65
N ASP A 65 18.15 -55.53 2.39
CA ASP A 65 18.94 -56.00 1.27
C ASP A 65 20.40 -56.18 1.69
N ALA A 66 20.84 -57.44 1.80
CA ALA A 66 22.19 -57.76 2.23
C ALA A 66 23.29 -57.39 1.21
N ALA A 67 22.91 -57.05 -0.02
CA ALA A 67 23.84 -56.64 -1.07
C ALA A 67 24.03 -55.11 -1.16
N ARG A 68 23.36 -54.33 -0.30
CA ARG A 68 23.50 -52.87 -0.26
C ARG A 68 24.67 -52.47 0.64
N ASP A 69 25.64 -51.77 0.06
CA ASP A 69 26.82 -51.28 0.79
C ASP A 69 26.71 -49.81 1.19
N ALA A 70 25.92 -49.01 0.46
CA ALA A 70 25.65 -47.61 0.80
C ALA A 70 24.38 -47.07 0.10
N ILE A 71 24.01 -45.84 0.46
CA ILE A 71 22.98 -45.04 -0.23
C ILE A 71 23.66 -43.87 -0.95
N LEU A 72 23.33 -43.68 -2.23
CA LEU A 72 23.73 -42.54 -3.06
C LEU A 72 22.56 -41.55 -3.12
N VAL A 73 22.83 -40.32 -2.71
CA VAL A 73 21.89 -39.19 -2.81
C VAL A 73 22.45 -38.21 -3.83
N LYS A 74 21.66 -37.85 -4.83
CA LYS A 74 22.00 -36.81 -5.82
C LYS A 74 20.98 -35.69 -5.81
N TRP A 75 21.45 -34.47 -6.01
CA TRP A 75 20.57 -33.33 -6.25
C TRP A 75 21.08 -32.51 -7.41
N GLN A 76 20.15 -31.94 -8.15
CA GLN A 76 20.45 -31.21 -9.37
C GLN A 76 19.51 -30.01 -9.50
N ASP A 77 20.15 -28.85 -9.73
CA ASP A 77 19.52 -27.64 -10.29
C ASP A 77 19.73 -27.62 -11.82
N ASP A 78 19.22 -26.59 -12.51
CA ASP A 78 19.32 -26.48 -13.98
C ASP A 78 20.77 -26.44 -14.51
N ASN A 79 21.76 -26.13 -13.66
CA ASN A 79 23.14 -25.88 -14.06
C ASN A 79 24.14 -26.91 -13.49
N THR A 80 23.87 -27.45 -12.31
CA THR A 80 24.83 -28.20 -11.50
C THR A 80 24.22 -29.47 -10.93
N SER A 81 24.94 -30.59 -11.05
CA SER A 81 24.62 -31.85 -10.38
C SER A 81 25.65 -32.12 -9.29
N ARG A 82 25.16 -32.50 -8.11
CA ARG A 82 25.96 -32.82 -6.93
C ARG A 82 25.48 -34.14 -6.34
N ASP A 83 26.36 -34.84 -5.63
CA ASP A 83 26.02 -36.07 -4.96
C ASP A 83 26.77 -36.28 -3.64
N THR A 84 26.27 -37.21 -2.84
CA THR A 84 26.90 -37.69 -1.61
C THR A 84 26.53 -39.15 -1.37
N ILE A 85 27.41 -39.85 -0.66
CA ILE A 85 27.23 -41.24 -0.26
C ILE A 85 27.12 -41.28 1.26
N ILE A 86 26.08 -41.95 1.74
CA ILE A 86 25.78 -42.09 3.17
C ILE A 86 25.62 -43.56 3.56
N ASP A 87 25.51 -43.79 4.87
CA ASP A 87 25.40 -45.13 5.46
C ASP A 87 24.30 -45.98 4.80
N LYS A 88 24.58 -47.28 4.63
CA LYS A 88 23.68 -48.22 3.96
C LYS A 88 22.31 -48.34 4.63
N ASP A 89 22.18 -48.04 5.92
CA ASP A 89 20.92 -48.16 6.65
C ASP A 89 20.24 -46.79 6.85
N ALA A 90 20.83 -45.70 6.33
CA ALA A 90 20.24 -44.37 6.40
C ALA A 90 18.86 -44.31 5.74
N THR A 91 17.92 -43.67 6.42
CA THR A 91 16.54 -43.42 5.96
C THR A 91 16.22 -41.94 5.83
N SER A 92 17.20 -41.07 6.07
CA SER A 92 17.07 -39.63 5.89
C SER A 92 18.40 -38.97 5.55
N CYS A 93 18.33 -37.81 4.90
CA CYS A 93 19.50 -36.98 4.57
C CYS A 93 19.08 -35.51 4.49
N VAL A 94 19.83 -34.61 5.12
CA VAL A 94 19.64 -33.16 5.00
C VAL A 94 20.63 -32.63 3.96
N ILE A 95 20.11 -31.96 2.94
CA ILE A 95 20.91 -31.25 1.93
C ILE A 95 20.79 -29.76 2.21
N ALA A 96 21.83 -29.16 2.77
CA ALA A 96 21.87 -27.75 3.16
C ALA A 96 22.69 -26.88 2.19
N GLY A 97 22.56 -25.55 2.33
CA GLY A 97 23.25 -24.56 1.49
C GLY A 97 22.68 -24.47 0.08
N LEU A 98 21.37 -24.70 -0.06
CA LEU A 98 20.67 -24.65 -1.33
C LEU A 98 20.17 -23.23 -1.63
N GLU A 99 20.41 -22.77 -2.85
CA GLU A 99 19.89 -21.51 -3.38
C GLU A 99 18.41 -21.62 -3.78
N ASN A 100 17.80 -20.51 -4.22
CA ASN A 100 16.39 -20.40 -4.57
C ASN A 100 16.02 -21.04 -5.94
N TYR A 101 16.22 -22.35 -6.09
CA TYR A 101 15.86 -23.10 -7.30
C TYR A 101 14.92 -24.26 -7.01
N GLU A 102 14.22 -24.71 -8.04
CA GLU A 102 13.56 -26.02 -8.02
C GLU A 102 14.63 -27.10 -8.22
N TYR A 103 14.85 -27.94 -7.21
CA TYR A 103 15.82 -29.03 -7.30
C TYR A 103 15.12 -30.36 -7.56
N SER A 104 15.77 -31.21 -8.34
CA SER A 104 15.46 -32.64 -8.38
C SER A 104 16.39 -33.39 -7.42
N PHE A 105 15.82 -34.21 -6.53
CA PHE A 105 16.56 -35.06 -5.60
C PHE A 105 16.33 -36.51 -5.93
N SER A 106 17.39 -37.32 -5.92
CA SER A 106 17.29 -38.75 -6.20
C SER A 106 18.07 -39.58 -5.19
N VAL A 107 17.48 -40.71 -4.79
CA VAL A 107 18.07 -41.65 -3.83
C VAL A 107 18.12 -43.04 -4.46
N SER A 108 19.29 -43.67 -4.45
CA SER A 108 19.51 -45.05 -4.89
C SER A 108 20.39 -45.83 -3.93
N ALA A 109 20.17 -47.14 -3.84
CA ALA A 109 21.09 -48.05 -3.19
C ALA A 109 22.25 -48.38 -4.13
N ILE A 110 23.46 -48.50 -3.60
CA ILE A 110 24.66 -48.87 -4.35
C ILE A 110 25.43 -49.99 -3.65
N SER A 111 26.16 -50.79 -4.43
CA SER A 111 27.11 -51.79 -3.97
C SER A 111 28.51 -51.49 -4.53
N TYR A 112 29.54 -51.91 -3.81
CA TYR A 112 30.94 -51.74 -4.21
C TYR A 112 31.63 -53.08 -4.45
N ASP A 113 32.73 -53.06 -5.19
CA ASP A 113 33.73 -54.13 -5.14
C ASP A 113 34.79 -53.86 -4.05
N GLU A 114 35.79 -54.74 -4.00
CA GLU A 114 36.91 -54.64 -3.06
C GLU A 114 37.78 -53.39 -3.26
N ASP A 115 37.72 -52.77 -4.44
CA ASP A 115 38.46 -51.55 -4.81
C ASP A 115 37.61 -50.26 -4.61
N LEU A 116 36.42 -50.39 -4.01
CA LEU A 116 35.43 -49.32 -3.77
C LEU A 116 34.84 -48.72 -5.07
N GLU A 117 34.86 -49.44 -6.18
CA GLU A 117 34.15 -49.05 -7.39
C GLU A 117 32.69 -49.50 -7.33
N VAL A 118 31.75 -48.65 -7.78
CA VAL A 118 30.31 -48.97 -7.77
C VAL A 118 30.01 -50.07 -8.78
N THR A 119 29.59 -51.23 -8.30
CA THR A 119 29.30 -52.42 -9.13
C THR A 119 27.84 -52.52 -9.56
N ALA A 120 26.90 -52.00 -8.76
CA ALA A 120 25.49 -51.94 -9.09
C ALA A 120 24.80 -50.75 -8.41
N SER A 121 23.70 -50.28 -9.01
CA SER A 121 22.81 -49.27 -8.44
C SER A 121 21.35 -49.68 -8.60
N SER A 122 20.53 -49.42 -7.60
CA SER A 122 19.08 -49.60 -7.71
C SER A 122 18.47 -48.57 -8.67
N LEU A 123 17.20 -48.78 -9.05
CA LEU A 123 16.40 -47.69 -9.62
C LEU A 123 16.37 -46.52 -8.65
N ALA A 124 16.61 -45.31 -9.16
CA ALA A 124 16.53 -44.09 -8.38
C ALA A 124 15.06 -43.73 -8.09
N SER A 125 14.77 -43.39 -6.84
CA SER A 125 13.52 -42.70 -6.48
C SER A 125 13.79 -41.21 -6.53
N THR A 126 12.86 -40.42 -7.07
CA THR A 126 13.07 -38.99 -7.34
C THR A 126 11.92 -38.16 -6.83
N VAL A 127 12.24 -37.02 -6.21
CA VAL A 127 11.30 -35.99 -5.76
C VAL A 127 11.81 -34.61 -6.18
N TYR A 128 10.91 -33.63 -6.20
CA TYR A 128 11.24 -32.24 -6.48
C TYR A 128 10.88 -31.40 -5.25
N ALA A 129 11.75 -30.48 -4.90
CA ALA A 129 11.55 -29.56 -3.79
C ALA A 129 12.36 -28.29 -4.02
N ARG A 130 11.83 -27.18 -3.52
CA ARG A 130 12.47 -25.87 -3.51
C ARG A 130 12.66 -25.43 -2.06
N PRO A 131 13.88 -25.10 -1.61
CA PRO A 131 14.13 -24.63 -0.26
C PRO A 131 13.56 -23.21 -0.06
N PHE A 132 13.31 -22.84 1.19
CA PHE A 132 13.04 -21.45 1.55
C PHE A 132 14.33 -20.64 1.58
N THR A 133 14.29 -19.43 1.01
CA THR A 133 15.40 -18.47 1.00
C THR A 133 14.79 -17.06 1.07
N PHE A 134 15.60 -16.01 1.25
CA PHE A 134 15.07 -14.64 1.20
C PHE A 134 14.40 -14.26 -0.14
N ASP A 135 14.73 -14.96 -1.22
CA ASP A 135 14.13 -14.75 -2.54
C ASP A 135 12.85 -15.58 -2.77
N HIS A 136 12.41 -16.34 -1.77
CA HIS A 136 11.15 -17.08 -1.82
C HIS A 136 9.95 -16.12 -1.79
N GLU A 137 8.91 -16.39 -2.58
CA GLU A 137 7.77 -15.48 -2.77
C GLU A 137 7.07 -15.11 -1.45
N GLU A 138 6.93 -16.07 -0.53
CA GLU A 138 6.38 -15.86 0.81
C GLU A 138 7.14 -14.79 1.60
N LEU A 139 8.46 -14.74 1.44
CA LEU A 139 9.33 -13.83 2.20
C LEU A 139 9.54 -12.48 1.51
N SER A 140 9.32 -12.41 0.20
CA SER A 140 9.40 -11.17 -0.56
C SER A 140 8.43 -10.08 -0.08
N THR A 141 7.31 -10.48 0.54
CA THR A 141 6.28 -9.59 1.08
C THR A 141 6.40 -9.36 2.58
N PHE A 142 7.46 -9.85 3.21
CA PHE A 142 7.65 -9.72 4.65
C PHE A 142 7.74 -8.25 5.08
N THR A 143 6.98 -7.88 6.10
CA THR A 143 6.79 -6.48 6.51
C THR A 143 8.11 -5.78 6.83
N ARG A 144 8.25 -4.53 6.37
CA ARG A 144 9.38 -3.64 6.74
C ARG A 144 9.19 -3.02 8.13
N VAL A 145 8.04 -3.22 8.75
CA VAL A 145 7.62 -2.72 10.08
C VAL A 145 7.47 -1.21 10.14
N VAL A 146 8.50 -0.43 9.83
CA VAL A 146 8.42 1.04 9.77
C VAL A 146 7.82 1.46 8.44
N ILE A 147 6.69 2.19 8.49
CA ILE A 147 5.97 2.69 7.31
C ILE A 147 6.26 4.16 7.02
N LYS A 148 6.62 4.94 8.04
CA LYS A 148 6.97 6.35 7.91
C LYS A 148 7.89 6.81 9.03
N GLN A 149 8.73 7.80 8.75
CA GLN A 149 9.72 8.31 9.67
C GLN A 149 9.91 9.80 9.48
N PHE A 150 10.12 10.52 10.60
CA PHE A 150 10.34 11.95 10.60
C PHE A 150 11.49 12.34 11.53
N LYS A 151 12.39 13.17 11.02
CA LYS A 151 13.30 13.96 11.85
C LYS A 151 12.46 15.01 12.56
N VAL A 152 12.58 15.11 13.88
CA VAL A 152 11.88 16.12 14.67
C VAL A 152 12.93 16.95 15.41
N GLY A 153 13.17 18.15 14.87
CA GLY A 153 14.26 19.00 15.31
C GLY A 153 15.61 18.36 14.98
N ASN A 154 16.61 18.58 15.83
CA ASN A 154 17.98 18.14 15.57
C ASN A 154 18.34 16.80 16.23
N ASP A 155 17.52 16.32 17.17
CA ASP A 155 17.87 15.21 18.04
C ASP A 155 16.69 14.28 18.39
N ASN A 156 15.58 14.33 17.65
CA ASN A 156 14.48 13.40 17.85
C ASN A 156 14.08 12.72 16.54
N LEU A 157 13.66 11.46 16.64
CA LEU A 157 13.13 10.67 15.54
C LEU A 157 11.75 10.15 15.90
N LEU A 158 10.76 10.42 15.05
CA LEU A 158 9.42 9.88 15.15
C LEU A 158 9.23 8.78 14.10
N LEU A 159 8.81 7.60 14.54
CA LEU A 159 8.58 6.43 13.68
C LEU A 159 7.11 6.01 13.74
N PHE A 160 6.52 5.70 12.60
CA PHE A 160 5.22 5.07 12.46
C PHE A 160 5.37 3.64 11.96
N PHE A 161 4.50 2.76 12.46
CA PHE A 161 4.60 1.33 12.23
C PHE A 161 3.37 0.77 11.51
N ASP A 162 3.57 -0.30 10.75
CA ASP A 162 2.50 -1.20 10.35
C ASP A 162 2.02 -2.01 11.57
N SER A 163 0.80 -2.51 11.48
CA SER A 163 0.25 -3.54 12.35
C SER A 163 1.20 -4.75 12.51
N TRP A 164 1.31 -5.26 13.74
CA TRP A 164 2.09 -6.47 14.03
C TRP A 164 1.50 -7.68 13.30
N LYS A 165 2.33 -8.35 12.48
CA LYS A 165 1.94 -9.57 11.75
C LYS A 165 2.30 -10.81 12.57
N ASP A 166 1.55 -11.90 12.42
CA ASP A 166 1.76 -13.11 13.23
C ASP A 166 3.10 -13.82 12.95
N ASN A 167 3.63 -13.66 11.74
CA ASN A 167 4.96 -14.17 11.36
C ASN A 167 6.13 -13.26 11.82
N LEU A 168 5.84 -12.13 12.49
CA LEU A 168 6.85 -11.25 13.07
C LEU A 168 7.11 -11.68 14.53
N VAL A 169 8.36 -12.06 14.81
CA VAL A 169 8.78 -12.58 16.12
C VAL A 169 9.37 -11.47 16.98
N ALA A 170 10.29 -10.68 16.43
CA ALA A 170 10.93 -9.58 17.14
C ALA A 170 11.34 -8.47 16.17
N VAL A 171 11.38 -7.24 16.69
CA VAL A 171 11.92 -6.08 15.98
C VAL A 171 12.87 -5.35 16.90
N GLU A 172 13.98 -4.86 16.35
CA GLU A 172 14.81 -3.87 17.06
C GLU A 172 15.02 -2.64 16.20
N ILE A 173 14.95 -1.48 16.83
CA ILE A 173 15.35 -0.21 16.24
C ILE A 173 16.75 0.13 16.75
N GLY A 174 17.72 0.09 15.84
CA GLY A 174 19.09 0.50 16.08
C GLY A 174 19.32 1.96 15.70
N TYR A 175 19.92 2.73 16.62
CA TYR A 175 20.26 4.13 16.43
C TYR A 175 21.46 4.53 17.29
N TYR A 176 22.06 5.67 16.98
CA TYR A 176 23.16 6.24 17.75
C TYR A 176 22.66 7.42 18.56
N LYS A 177 23.08 7.52 19.81
CA LYS A 177 22.81 8.73 20.61
C LYS A 177 23.83 9.81 20.26
N THR A 178 23.44 11.06 20.47
CA THR A 178 24.31 12.22 20.21
C THR A 178 25.62 12.07 20.98
N ASN A 179 26.76 12.19 20.29
CA ASN A 179 28.11 12.01 20.82
C ASN A 179 28.47 10.57 21.28
N GLU A 180 27.69 9.57 20.92
CA GLU A 180 27.99 8.16 21.19
C GLU A 180 28.35 7.42 19.90
N THR A 181 29.36 6.56 19.95
CA THR A 181 29.81 5.76 18.79
C THR A 181 29.26 4.33 18.81
N THR A 182 28.51 3.97 19.84
CA THR A 182 27.93 2.63 20.02
C THR A 182 26.46 2.69 19.67
N GLU A 183 26.02 1.78 18.81
CA GLU A 183 24.61 1.64 18.47
C GLU A 183 23.81 1.20 19.70
N THR A 184 22.74 1.94 19.99
CA THR A 184 21.71 1.58 20.97
C THR A 184 20.60 0.81 20.25
N ARG A 185 20.10 -0.27 20.87
CA ARG A 185 18.94 -1.04 20.38
C ARG A 185 17.74 -0.83 21.30
N ILE A 186 16.59 -0.53 20.71
CA ILE A 186 15.28 -0.64 21.38
C ILE A 186 14.60 -1.88 20.80
N GLN A 187 14.27 -2.85 21.66
CA GLN A 187 13.49 -4.02 21.27
C GLN A 187 12.00 -3.71 21.33
N LEU A 188 11.29 -4.10 20.27
CA LEU A 188 9.84 -4.06 20.16
C LEU A 188 9.33 -5.51 20.04
N THR A 189 8.47 -5.90 20.97
CA THR A 189 7.75 -7.17 21.02
C THR A 189 6.25 -6.93 20.96
N LYS A 190 5.48 -7.92 20.51
CA LYS A 190 4.00 -7.89 20.56
C LYS A 190 3.43 -7.43 21.91
N GLU A 191 4.11 -7.73 23.02
CA GLU A 191 3.72 -7.35 24.38
C GLU A 191 4.14 -5.93 24.79
N SER A 192 5.32 -5.46 24.35
CA SER A 192 5.70 -4.04 24.47
C SER A 192 4.81 -3.13 23.63
N LEU A 193 4.08 -3.72 22.68
CA LEU A 193 3.09 -3.10 21.82
C LEU A 193 1.66 -3.22 22.37
N GLY A 194 1.47 -3.47 23.67
CA GLY A 194 0.16 -3.39 24.32
C GLY A 194 -0.90 -4.38 23.80
N THR A 195 -2.08 -4.35 24.43
CA THR A 195 -3.23 -5.15 24.00
C THR A 195 -4.00 -4.38 22.93
N GLU A 196 -3.98 -4.91 21.70
CA GLU A 196 -4.53 -4.36 20.44
C GLU A 196 -3.59 -3.45 19.60
N TYR A 197 -2.30 -3.83 19.46
CA TYR A 197 -1.41 -3.52 18.31
C TYR A 197 -0.33 -2.41 18.41
N TRP A 198 -0.08 -1.68 19.52
CA TRP A 198 0.83 -0.50 19.50
C TRP A 198 1.69 -0.22 20.76
N PRO A 199 2.95 0.28 20.62
CA PRO A 199 3.84 0.60 21.76
C PRO A 199 3.22 1.62 22.69
N ASP A 200 3.13 1.33 23.99
CA ASP A 200 2.55 2.20 25.03
C ASP A 200 1.12 2.71 24.75
N GLY A 201 0.38 2.07 23.82
CA GLY A 201 -0.95 2.49 23.39
C GLY A 201 -0.98 3.51 22.24
N GLU A 202 0.18 3.82 21.64
CA GLU A 202 0.33 4.86 20.61
C GLU A 202 0.91 4.29 19.31
N LYS A 203 0.35 4.63 18.13
CA LYS A 203 0.77 4.12 16.81
C LYS A 203 2.19 4.55 16.35
N TYR A 204 2.99 5.13 17.24
CA TYR A 204 4.28 5.73 16.93
C TYR A 204 5.31 5.50 18.04
N LEU A 205 6.59 5.66 17.70
CA LEU A 205 7.70 5.70 18.65
C LEU A 205 8.45 7.01 18.47
N LEU A 206 8.61 7.76 19.57
CA LEU A 206 9.45 8.94 19.62
C LEU A 206 10.78 8.60 20.34
N ILE A 207 11.89 8.74 19.64
CA ILE A 207 13.24 8.49 20.17
C ILE A 207 13.97 9.82 20.33
N PRO A 208 14.16 10.32 21.56
CA PRO A 208 14.91 11.55 21.82
C PRO A 208 16.42 11.32 21.96
N GLY A 209 17.22 12.38 21.79
CA GLY A 209 18.67 12.39 21.95
C GLY A 209 19.44 11.61 20.88
N ILE A 210 18.83 11.35 19.73
CA ILE A 210 19.41 10.59 18.62
C ILE A 210 20.35 11.47 17.78
N ASP A 211 21.46 10.90 17.30
CA ASP A 211 22.30 11.51 16.26
C ASP A 211 21.70 11.22 14.88
N LEU A 212 20.97 12.19 14.33
CA LEU A 212 20.30 12.08 13.03
C LEU A 212 21.26 12.06 11.83
N THR A 213 22.57 12.23 12.05
CA THR A 213 23.58 12.08 10.98
C THR A 213 24.05 10.64 10.80
N GLN A 214 23.72 9.76 11.74
CA GLN A 214 24.06 8.34 11.71
C GLN A 214 22.90 7.50 11.15
N SER A 215 23.23 6.26 10.77
CA SER A 215 22.23 5.30 10.28
C SER A 215 21.20 4.96 11.36
N VAL A 216 19.93 4.86 10.96
CA VAL A 216 18.89 4.20 11.74
C VAL A 216 18.52 2.90 11.05
N ASN A 217 18.58 1.81 11.80
CA ASN A 217 18.50 0.46 11.28
C ASN A 217 17.34 -0.29 11.94
N VAL A 218 16.56 -1.01 11.13
CA VAL A 218 15.48 -1.88 11.60
C VAL A 218 15.91 -3.33 11.42
N TYR A 219 16.01 -4.04 12.52
CA TYR A 219 16.32 -5.45 12.61
C TYR A 219 15.03 -6.20 12.85
N ARG A 220 14.83 -7.31 12.14
CA ARG A 220 13.57 -8.05 12.17
C ARG A 220 13.90 -9.53 12.25
N THR A 221 13.21 -10.22 13.14
CA THR A 221 13.21 -11.66 13.23
C THR A 221 11.79 -12.13 12.94
N GLY A 222 11.63 -13.14 12.09
CA GLY A 222 10.32 -13.68 11.74
C GLY A 222 10.35 -15.18 11.49
N SER A 223 9.17 -15.77 11.51
CA SER A 223 8.94 -17.16 11.17
C SER A 223 8.48 -17.31 9.71
N ILE A 224 8.55 -18.55 9.23
CA ILE A 224 8.03 -18.94 7.91
C ILE A 224 6.84 -19.85 8.18
N GLU A 225 5.64 -19.42 7.79
CA GLU A 225 4.41 -20.14 8.15
C GLU A 225 4.40 -21.53 7.51
N SER A 226 4.86 -21.62 6.26
CA SER A 226 4.91 -22.87 5.50
C SER A 226 5.89 -23.91 6.05
N LEU A 227 6.80 -23.55 6.97
CA LEU A 227 7.68 -24.52 7.62
C LEU A 227 6.99 -25.27 8.78
N ASP A 228 5.88 -24.76 9.32
CA ASP A 228 5.15 -25.33 10.45
C ASP A 228 6.06 -25.70 11.66
N ASP A 229 7.13 -24.93 11.86
CA ASP A 229 8.05 -25.07 13.00
C ASP A 229 7.93 -23.84 13.92
N PRO A 230 7.31 -24.00 15.11
CA PRO A 230 7.06 -22.88 16.01
C PRO A 230 8.32 -22.33 16.70
N GLU A 231 9.44 -23.06 16.68
CA GLU A 231 10.72 -22.58 17.24
C GLU A 231 11.63 -21.99 16.16
N PHE A 232 11.30 -22.19 14.88
CA PHE A 232 12.08 -21.69 13.77
C PHE A 232 11.84 -20.21 13.50
N SER A 233 12.94 -19.44 13.47
CA SER A 233 12.91 -18.05 13.04
C SER A 233 14.22 -17.66 12.38
N ILE A 234 14.13 -16.67 11.50
CA ILE A 234 15.27 -16.13 10.76
C ILE A 234 15.44 -14.64 11.03
N GLU A 235 16.68 -14.19 11.03
CA GLU A 235 17.02 -12.78 11.00
C GLU A 235 16.93 -12.26 9.56
N PHE A 236 16.05 -11.30 9.32
CA PHE A 236 15.91 -10.69 8.00
C PHE A 236 17.02 -9.67 7.73
N PRO A 237 17.31 -9.37 6.45
CA PRO A 237 18.19 -8.28 6.08
C PRO A 237 17.79 -6.97 6.77
N VAL A 238 18.81 -6.29 7.28
CA VAL A 238 18.68 -5.01 7.98
C VAL A 238 18.10 -3.97 7.04
N VAL A 239 17.05 -3.29 7.48
CA VAL A 239 16.48 -2.16 6.74
C VAL A 239 17.09 -0.87 7.26
N ASN A 240 17.87 -0.20 6.43
CA ASN A 240 18.35 1.14 6.72
C ASN A 240 17.26 2.17 6.36
N LEU A 241 16.84 3.00 7.32
CA LEU A 241 15.85 4.04 7.11
C LEU A 241 16.49 5.25 6.44
N ASN A 242 15.89 5.71 5.34
CA ASN A 242 16.28 6.97 4.72
C ASN A 242 15.48 8.10 5.38
N LEU A 243 16.15 8.95 6.16
CA LEU A 243 15.54 10.05 6.91
C LEU A 243 15.30 11.31 6.07
N ASP A 244 15.75 11.34 4.82
CA ASP A 244 15.64 12.49 3.92
C ASP A 244 14.55 12.30 2.85
N VAL A 245 13.86 11.16 2.83
CA VAL A 245 12.73 10.92 1.92
C VAL A 245 11.52 11.72 2.35
N LEU A 246 11.04 12.56 1.43
CA LEU A 246 9.77 13.26 1.55
C LEU A 246 8.67 12.43 0.89
N ALA A 247 7.78 11.85 1.69
CA ALA A 247 6.68 11.01 1.23
C ALA A 247 5.34 11.59 1.73
N PHE A 248 4.90 12.66 1.07
CA PHE A 248 3.65 13.35 1.39
C PHE A 248 2.42 12.52 1.06
N ASN A 249 1.37 12.63 1.86
CA ASN A 249 0.03 12.22 1.47
C ASN A 249 -0.46 13.12 0.32
N SER A 250 -1.17 12.52 -0.64
CA SER A 250 -1.52 13.21 -1.89
C SER A 250 -2.43 14.43 -1.68
N ASP A 251 -3.35 14.35 -0.72
CA ASP A 251 -4.26 15.45 -0.36
C ASP A 251 -3.53 16.62 0.29
N PHE A 252 -2.65 16.33 1.25
CA PHE A 252 -1.79 17.32 1.88
C PHE A 252 -0.86 17.98 0.86
N ALA A 253 -0.21 17.17 0.02
CA ALA A 253 0.68 17.67 -1.03
C ALA A 253 -0.06 18.62 -1.98
N THR A 254 -1.25 18.22 -2.45
CA THR A 254 -2.08 19.03 -3.36
C THR A 254 -2.43 20.38 -2.71
N GLN A 255 -2.89 20.36 -1.46
CA GLN A 255 -3.26 21.60 -0.77
C GLN A 255 -2.07 22.55 -0.58
N VAL A 256 -0.91 22.03 -0.16
CA VAL A 256 0.29 22.86 0.05
C VAL A 256 0.88 23.35 -1.28
N GLN A 257 0.88 22.54 -2.32
CA GLN A 257 1.28 22.97 -3.67
C GLN A 257 0.45 24.16 -4.16
N ASN A 258 -0.86 24.12 -3.91
CA ASN A 258 -1.78 25.20 -4.26
C ASN A 258 -1.50 26.46 -3.43
N TYR A 259 -1.26 26.30 -2.13
CA TYR A 259 -0.92 27.39 -1.23
C TYR A 259 0.40 28.09 -1.63
N LEU A 260 1.42 27.31 -2.03
CA LEU A 260 2.75 27.83 -2.38
C LEU A 260 2.90 28.22 -3.86
N ASN A 261 1.91 27.90 -4.70
CA ASN A 261 1.97 27.99 -6.17
C ASN A 261 3.18 27.23 -6.76
N VAL A 262 3.38 25.96 -6.37
CA VAL A 262 4.48 25.10 -6.85
C VAL A 262 3.96 23.76 -7.35
N THR A 263 4.64 23.18 -8.35
CA THR A 263 4.20 21.92 -8.98
C THR A 263 4.69 20.67 -8.26
N GLU A 264 5.76 20.77 -7.48
CA GLU A 264 6.37 19.67 -6.74
C GLU A 264 6.79 20.17 -5.37
N LEU A 265 6.69 19.30 -4.36
CA LEU A 265 7.21 19.57 -3.02
C LEU A 265 8.53 18.83 -2.84
N ASP A 266 9.60 19.61 -2.75
CA ASP A 266 10.95 19.15 -2.44
C ASP A 266 11.52 19.89 -1.23
N ALA A 267 12.71 19.49 -0.80
CA ALA A 267 13.38 20.09 0.35
C ALA A 267 13.55 21.62 0.24
N GLY A 268 13.80 22.16 -0.96
CA GLY A 268 13.97 23.60 -1.16
C GLY A 268 12.64 24.35 -1.11
N THR A 269 11.56 23.77 -1.64
CA THR A 269 10.23 24.41 -1.62
C THR A 269 9.65 24.54 -0.20
N ILE A 270 10.00 23.62 0.70
CA ILE A 270 9.47 23.60 2.07
C ILE A 270 10.40 24.25 3.10
N GLU A 271 11.66 24.52 2.74
CA GLU A 271 12.68 25.04 3.65
C GLU A 271 12.25 26.36 4.29
N ASP A 272 11.79 27.32 3.49
CA ASP A 272 11.48 28.69 3.96
C ASP A 272 10.04 28.87 4.48
N VAL A 273 9.26 27.78 4.56
CA VAL A 273 7.85 27.85 4.95
C VAL A 273 7.72 27.93 6.46
N GLU A 274 7.45 29.14 6.97
CA GLU A 274 7.21 29.37 8.40
C GLU A 274 5.74 29.27 8.81
N VAL A 275 4.82 29.42 7.85
CA VAL A 275 3.37 29.43 8.07
C VAL A 275 2.68 28.57 7.03
N LEU A 276 1.74 27.74 7.46
CA LEU A 276 0.83 27.01 6.59
C LEU A 276 -0.63 27.30 6.94
N GLU A 277 -1.47 27.31 5.92
CA GLU A 277 -2.93 27.42 6.04
C GLU A 277 -3.55 26.19 5.38
N LEU A 278 -4.31 25.42 6.16
CA LEU A 278 -4.96 24.20 5.73
C LEU A 278 -6.46 24.32 5.95
N ASP A 279 -7.23 24.13 4.89
CA ASP A 279 -8.67 24.42 4.86
C ASP A 279 -9.54 23.26 4.35
N GLN A 280 -8.95 22.18 3.83
CA GLN A 280 -9.68 21.09 3.17
C GLN A 280 -9.54 19.77 3.94
N ASP A 281 -10.40 18.79 3.67
CA ASP A 281 -10.27 17.45 4.25
C ASP A 281 -8.88 16.87 3.98
N LEU A 282 -8.30 16.23 4.99
CA LEU A 282 -6.98 15.62 4.91
C LEU A 282 -6.99 14.20 5.50
N THR A 283 -6.08 13.38 5.03
CA THR A 283 -5.86 12.04 5.57
C THR A 283 -5.29 12.17 6.98
N SER A 284 -4.22 12.96 7.14
CA SER A 284 -3.61 13.26 8.42
C SER A 284 -2.79 14.55 8.34
N LEU A 285 -2.30 15.02 9.49
CA LEU A 285 -1.40 16.17 9.61
C LEU A 285 0.07 15.76 9.82
N GLU A 286 0.42 14.51 9.54
CA GLU A 286 1.79 13.99 9.79
C GLU A 286 2.87 14.70 8.99
N ASP A 287 2.51 15.17 7.79
CA ASP A 287 3.44 15.78 6.86
C ASP A 287 3.89 17.18 7.26
N LEU A 288 3.26 17.78 8.29
CA LEU A 288 3.74 19.02 8.91
C LEU A 288 5.19 18.87 9.42
N LEU A 289 5.61 17.66 9.81
CA LEU A 289 6.97 17.40 10.31
C LEU A 289 8.04 17.43 9.22
N TYR A 290 7.66 17.47 7.93
CA TYR A 290 8.63 17.67 6.86
C TYR A 290 9.14 19.10 6.77
N PHE A 291 8.42 20.08 7.32
CA PHE A 291 8.75 21.49 7.19
C PHE A 291 9.71 21.91 8.33
N PRO A 292 11.01 22.13 8.04
CA PRO A 292 12.01 22.32 9.09
C PRO A 292 11.86 23.63 9.85
N ASN A 293 11.25 24.65 9.23
CA ASN A 293 11.13 26.00 9.78
C ASN A 293 9.66 26.39 10.07
N LEU A 294 8.72 25.45 10.04
CA LEU A 294 7.31 25.72 10.31
C LEU A 294 7.11 26.14 11.77
N LYS A 295 6.51 27.31 11.97
CA LYS A 295 6.23 27.91 13.28
C LYS A 295 4.75 27.98 13.59
N THR A 296 3.92 28.18 12.57
CA THR A 296 2.47 28.35 12.76
C THR A 296 1.70 27.58 11.71
N VAL A 297 0.66 26.86 12.14
CA VAL A 297 -0.34 26.29 11.25
C VAL A 297 -1.72 26.83 11.60
N TYR A 298 -2.42 27.29 10.58
CA TYR A 298 -3.80 27.74 10.65
C TYR A 298 -4.71 26.66 10.06
N LEU A 299 -5.65 26.19 10.86
CA LEU A 299 -6.60 25.15 10.53
C LEU A 299 -7.99 25.76 10.30
N GLY A 300 -8.43 25.81 9.04
CA GLY A 300 -9.74 26.31 8.62
C GLY A 300 -9.86 27.85 8.54
N LYS A 301 -8.75 28.57 8.43
CA LYS A 301 -8.73 30.05 8.45
C LYS A 301 -9.44 30.68 7.26
N ASN A 302 -9.46 30.00 6.11
CA ASN A 302 -10.08 30.48 4.89
C ASN A 302 -11.47 29.87 4.64
N ARG A 303 -12.05 29.22 5.65
CA ARG A 303 -13.40 28.65 5.64
C ARG A 303 -14.41 29.66 6.21
N TYR A 304 -14.92 30.56 5.36
CA TYR A 304 -15.79 31.66 5.78
C TYR A 304 -17.26 31.26 5.83
N MET A 305 -17.62 30.55 6.90
CA MET A 305 -18.96 29.98 7.09
C MET A 305 -19.97 31.03 7.56
N THR A 306 -21.26 30.78 7.32
CA THR A 306 -22.31 31.59 7.97
C THR A 306 -22.43 31.20 9.45
N ALA A 307 -22.95 32.11 10.28
CA ALA A 307 -23.07 31.88 11.73
C ALA A 307 -23.88 30.63 12.10
N THR A 308 -24.81 30.21 11.23
CA THR A 308 -25.62 29.00 11.42
C THR A 308 -24.80 27.72 11.31
N TYR A 309 -23.82 27.67 10.39
CA TYR A 309 -23.04 26.46 10.12
C TYR A 309 -21.63 26.48 10.72
N ALA A 310 -21.15 27.64 11.20
CA ALA A 310 -19.86 27.78 11.87
C ALA A 310 -19.71 26.90 13.13
N SER A 311 -20.82 26.39 13.70
CA SER A 311 -20.82 25.45 14.82
C SER A 311 -21.28 24.03 14.45
N ASP A 312 -21.50 23.76 13.16
CA ASP A 312 -21.97 22.47 12.66
C ASP A 312 -20.81 21.58 12.25
N TYR A 313 -20.49 20.58 13.07
CA TYR A 313 -19.42 19.58 12.83
C TYR A 313 -19.48 18.87 11.49
N SER A 314 -20.65 18.79 10.85
CA SER A 314 -20.77 18.16 9.53
C SER A 314 -20.27 19.04 8.37
N ALA A 315 -20.02 20.32 8.63
CA ALA A 315 -19.57 21.30 7.65
C ALA A 315 -18.12 21.77 7.89
N GLN A 316 -17.44 21.20 8.88
CA GLN A 316 -16.01 21.41 9.11
C GLN A 316 -15.18 20.41 8.30
N SER A 317 -14.03 20.86 7.80
CA SER A 317 -12.98 19.98 7.29
C SER A 317 -12.61 18.92 8.32
N THR A 318 -12.23 17.72 7.87
CA THR A 318 -12.04 16.54 8.70
C THR A 318 -10.68 15.90 8.48
N LEU A 319 -10.32 15.01 9.41
CA LEU A 319 -9.16 14.13 9.32
C LEU A 319 -9.62 12.69 9.27
N SER A 320 -9.09 11.91 8.31
CA SER A 320 -9.33 10.46 8.29
C SER A 320 -8.62 9.75 9.45
N ASP A 321 -7.39 10.17 9.78
CA ASP A 321 -6.60 9.67 10.90
C ASP A 321 -6.32 10.77 11.94
N LYS A 322 -7.32 10.98 12.82
CA LYS A 322 -7.26 11.96 13.91
C LYS A 322 -6.19 11.62 14.95
N GLU A 323 -6.08 10.35 15.34
CA GLU A 323 -5.13 9.90 16.37
C GLU A 323 -3.70 10.20 15.93
N ARG A 324 -3.35 9.85 14.69
CA ARG A 324 -2.04 10.12 14.12
C ARG A 324 -1.74 11.60 14.02
N SER A 325 -2.73 12.40 13.65
CA SER A 325 -2.60 13.85 13.57
C SER A 325 -2.39 14.48 14.94
N LEU A 326 -3.15 14.06 15.96
CA LEU A 326 -2.99 14.53 17.34
C LEU A 326 -1.61 14.19 17.90
N ALA A 327 -1.13 12.97 17.67
CA ALA A 327 0.22 12.56 18.04
C ALA A 327 1.29 13.50 17.46
N VAL A 328 1.19 13.77 16.15
CA VAL A 328 2.14 14.65 15.46
C VAL A 328 2.07 16.07 15.96
N LEU A 329 0.86 16.62 16.14
CA LEU A 329 0.70 18.00 16.63
C LEU A 329 1.26 18.17 18.04
N ASN A 330 1.06 17.19 18.93
CA ASN A 330 1.65 17.22 20.28
C ASN A 330 3.19 17.17 20.21
N VAL A 331 3.76 16.29 19.38
CA VAL A 331 5.22 16.21 19.19
C VAL A 331 5.77 17.51 18.60
N ALA A 332 5.11 18.08 17.59
CA ALA A 332 5.52 19.33 16.97
C ALA A 332 5.41 20.51 17.94
N HIS A 333 4.37 20.58 18.75
CA HIS A 333 4.24 21.57 19.80
C HIS A 333 5.38 21.48 20.82
N ASP A 334 5.59 20.29 21.39
CA ASP A 334 6.55 20.08 22.48
C ASP A 334 8.02 20.23 22.02
N LYS A 335 8.33 19.83 20.79
CA LYS A 335 9.71 19.76 20.29
C LYS A 335 10.08 20.89 19.34
N LEU A 336 9.13 21.38 18.56
CA LEU A 336 9.35 22.40 17.52
C LEU A 336 8.72 23.75 17.87
N GLN A 337 7.98 23.84 18.99
CA GLN A 337 7.24 25.05 19.38
C GLN A 337 6.23 25.49 18.31
N LEU A 338 5.59 24.51 17.66
CA LEU A 338 4.55 24.78 16.68
C LEU A 338 3.32 25.41 17.36
N ASP A 339 2.92 26.58 16.86
CA ASP A 339 1.67 27.24 17.22
C ASP A 339 0.54 26.76 16.29
N VAL A 340 -0.55 26.28 16.88
CA VAL A 340 -1.73 25.81 16.15
C VAL A 340 -2.91 26.72 16.43
N HIS A 341 -3.44 27.33 15.38
CA HIS A 341 -4.66 28.13 15.43
C HIS A 341 -5.79 27.38 14.74
N GLN A 342 -6.88 27.12 15.45
CA GLN A 342 -8.00 26.33 14.95
C GLN A 342 -9.26 27.18 14.89
N TYR A 343 -9.83 27.32 13.69
CA TYR A 343 -11.10 28.01 13.44
C TYR A 343 -12.26 27.02 13.49
N ASN A 344 -13.43 27.42 14.01
CA ASN A 344 -14.71 26.68 13.97
C ASN A 344 -14.67 25.17 14.31
N ALA A 345 -13.64 24.70 15.02
CA ALA A 345 -13.35 23.28 15.23
C ALA A 345 -13.08 22.46 13.94
N HIS A 346 -12.51 23.09 12.90
CA HIS A 346 -11.99 22.38 11.73
C HIS A 346 -10.96 21.31 12.16
N TYR A 347 -11.04 20.14 11.53
CA TYR A 347 -10.22 18.93 11.71
C TYR A 347 -10.45 18.15 13.01
N LEU A 348 -10.61 18.84 14.14
CA LEU A 348 -10.77 18.25 15.45
C LEU A 348 -11.91 18.93 16.19
N ALA A 349 -12.89 18.16 16.65
CA ALA A 349 -13.99 18.72 17.42
C ALA A 349 -13.46 19.38 18.71
N SER A 350 -14.24 20.29 19.31
CA SER A 350 -13.77 21.08 20.47
C SER A 350 -13.35 20.24 21.69
N TYR A 351 -13.89 19.01 21.81
CA TYR A 351 -13.56 18.05 22.87
C TYR A 351 -12.39 17.12 22.51
N GLU A 352 -11.96 17.12 21.24
CA GLU A 352 -10.79 16.37 20.73
C GLU A 352 -9.55 17.27 20.66
N ALA A 353 -9.74 18.56 20.35
CA ALA A 353 -8.66 19.53 20.21
C ALA A 353 -7.94 19.80 21.55
N PRO A 354 -6.60 19.67 21.61
CA PRO A 354 -5.81 19.96 22.79
C PRO A 354 -6.04 21.37 23.36
N ASP A 355 -5.90 21.51 24.68
CA ASP A 355 -6.11 22.79 25.37
C ASP A 355 -5.09 23.87 24.99
N TRP A 356 -3.91 23.47 24.49
CA TRP A 356 -2.86 24.39 24.06
C TRP A 356 -3.12 25.03 22.69
N PHE A 357 -4.11 24.55 21.93
CA PHE A 357 -4.50 25.19 20.66
C PHE A 357 -5.05 26.59 20.91
N VAL A 358 -4.73 27.52 20.02
CA VAL A 358 -5.43 28.80 19.95
C VAL A 358 -6.76 28.57 19.25
N LYS A 359 -7.85 28.56 20.04
CA LYS A 359 -9.22 28.37 19.55
C LYS A 359 -9.75 29.69 18.99
N GLU A 360 -9.78 29.78 17.67
CA GLU A 360 -10.32 30.91 16.92
C GLU A 360 -11.82 30.72 16.65
N GLY A 361 -12.55 31.82 16.54
CA GLY A 361 -13.97 31.80 16.17
C GLY A 361 -14.17 31.63 14.67
N ASN A 362 -15.37 31.98 14.20
CA ASN A 362 -15.65 32.03 12.77
C ASN A 362 -14.80 33.12 12.10
N PRO A 363 -13.98 32.80 11.08
CA PRO A 363 -13.18 33.82 10.42
C PRO A 363 -14.08 34.82 9.68
N THR A 364 -13.65 36.08 9.66
CA THR A 364 -14.34 37.13 8.91
C THR A 364 -13.86 37.15 7.47
N VAL A 365 -14.78 37.17 6.51
CA VAL A 365 -14.45 37.36 5.09
C VAL A 365 -13.57 38.62 4.94
N PRO A 366 -12.40 38.53 4.29
CA PRO A 366 -11.54 39.68 4.06
C PRO A 366 -12.28 40.78 3.28
N SER A 367 -12.05 42.03 3.66
CA SER A 367 -12.53 43.16 2.85
C SER A 367 -11.79 43.18 1.52
N VAL A 368 -12.54 43.06 0.44
CA VAL A 368 -12.02 43.07 -0.94
C VAL A 368 -12.77 44.09 -1.78
N ASP A 369 -12.05 44.74 -2.69
CA ASP A 369 -12.66 45.67 -3.64
C ASP A 369 -13.31 44.86 -4.77
N LEU A 370 -14.63 44.91 -4.83
CA LEU A 370 -15.42 44.13 -5.79
C LEU A 370 -15.69 44.96 -7.05
N ILE A 371 -15.65 44.29 -8.19
CA ILE A 371 -16.22 44.82 -9.44
C ILE A 371 -17.68 44.36 -9.47
N GLU A 372 -18.58 45.28 -9.21
CA GLU A 372 -20.01 44.99 -9.26
C GLU A 372 -20.41 44.55 -10.68
N SER A 373 -21.13 43.44 -10.73
CA SER A 373 -21.85 43.02 -11.91
C SER A 373 -22.88 44.09 -12.28
N THR A 374 -22.77 44.60 -13.50
CA THR A 374 -23.72 45.58 -14.03
C THR A 374 -24.69 44.89 -14.96
N SER A 375 -25.86 45.49 -15.19
CA SER A 375 -26.83 45.02 -16.21
C SER A 375 -26.29 44.99 -17.65
N SER A 376 -25.02 45.34 -17.86
CA SER A 376 -24.34 45.32 -19.16
C SER A 376 -23.48 44.07 -19.41
N TRP A 377 -23.31 43.19 -18.41
CA TRP A 377 -22.62 41.92 -18.61
C TRP A 377 -23.50 40.98 -19.44
N SER A 378 -22.90 40.27 -20.39
CA SER A 378 -23.57 39.22 -21.14
C SER A 378 -23.15 37.87 -20.59
N TYR A 379 -24.12 36.99 -20.29
CA TYR A 379 -23.83 35.66 -19.78
C TYR A 379 -24.79 34.61 -20.33
N SER A 380 -24.31 33.38 -20.43
CA SER A 380 -25.08 32.21 -20.87
C SER A 380 -24.57 30.95 -20.21
N VAL A 381 -25.44 29.94 -20.06
CA VAL A 381 -25.07 28.63 -19.52
C VAL A 381 -25.33 27.53 -20.55
N THR A 382 -24.45 26.54 -20.59
CA THR A 382 -24.60 25.29 -21.34
C THR A 382 -24.48 24.11 -20.38
N PRO A 383 -25.42 23.15 -20.35
CA PRO A 383 -26.65 23.11 -21.16
C PRO A 383 -27.61 24.25 -20.79
N ALA A 384 -28.40 24.69 -21.78
CA ALA A 384 -29.43 25.70 -21.53
C ALA A 384 -30.60 25.10 -20.74
N ASP A 385 -31.32 25.97 -20.03
CA ASP A 385 -32.50 25.56 -19.27
C ASP A 385 -33.54 24.86 -20.14
N GLN A 386 -34.17 23.84 -19.56
CA GLN A 386 -35.24 23.12 -20.23
C GLN A 386 -36.45 24.06 -20.47
N PRO A 387 -37.22 23.86 -21.56
CA PRO A 387 -38.39 24.69 -21.83
C PRO A 387 -39.38 24.76 -20.66
N GLY A 388 -39.63 25.97 -20.16
CA GLY A 388 -40.56 26.21 -19.04
C GLY A 388 -39.92 26.18 -17.65
N TYR A 389 -38.61 25.99 -17.56
CA TYR A 389 -37.82 26.16 -16.34
C TYR A 389 -36.91 27.38 -16.46
N ASP A 390 -36.68 28.06 -15.35
CA ASP A 390 -35.72 29.17 -15.24
C ASP A 390 -34.81 28.85 -14.06
N SER A 391 -33.53 28.60 -14.33
CA SER A 391 -32.52 28.35 -13.30
C SER A 391 -32.12 29.62 -12.55
N TYR A 392 -32.59 30.78 -13.01
CA TYR A 392 -32.25 32.11 -12.51
C TYR A 392 -30.75 32.39 -12.57
N LEU A 393 -30.11 32.10 -13.71
CA LEU A 393 -28.67 32.35 -13.93
C LEU A 393 -28.23 33.78 -13.56
N SER A 394 -29.10 34.77 -13.76
CA SER A 394 -28.80 36.16 -13.39
C SER A 394 -28.54 36.37 -11.89
N ASN A 395 -29.08 35.52 -11.02
CA ASN A 395 -28.88 35.61 -9.58
C ASN A 395 -27.41 35.40 -9.21
N LEU A 396 -26.64 34.65 -10.01
CA LEU A 396 -25.22 34.45 -9.77
C LEU A 396 -24.42 35.76 -9.84
N PHE A 397 -25.00 36.80 -10.44
CA PHE A 397 -24.34 38.08 -10.69
C PHE A 397 -25.16 39.25 -10.14
N ASP A 398 -25.96 39.06 -9.08
CA ASP A 398 -26.72 40.17 -8.47
C ASP A 398 -26.08 40.72 -7.19
N GLY A 399 -24.99 40.12 -6.73
CA GLY A 399 -24.29 40.50 -5.49
C GLY A 399 -25.05 40.14 -4.21
N GLN A 400 -26.06 39.27 -4.30
CA GLN A 400 -26.94 38.91 -3.19
C GLN A 400 -26.81 37.42 -2.84
N SER A 401 -26.26 37.13 -1.66
CA SER A 401 -26.20 35.75 -1.14
C SER A 401 -27.58 35.14 -0.77
N ALA A 402 -28.67 35.91 -0.92
CA ALA A 402 -30.04 35.49 -0.62
C ALA A 402 -30.78 34.96 -1.85
N THR A 403 -30.22 35.11 -3.04
CA THR A 403 -30.68 34.50 -4.29
C THR A 403 -29.69 33.42 -4.70
N ALA A 404 -30.04 32.59 -5.69
CA ALA A 404 -29.13 31.60 -6.23
C ALA A 404 -29.48 31.24 -7.67
N TRP A 405 -28.45 30.86 -8.42
CA TRP A 405 -28.60 30.06 -9.63
C TRP A 405 -28.76 28.60 -9.24
N THR A 406 -29.85 27.98 -9.70
CA THR A 406 -30.22 26.60 -9.36
C THR A 406 -30.72 25.89 -10.61
N PRO A 407 -29.85 25.16 -11.33
CA PRO A 407 -30.25 24.30 -12.44
C PRO A 407 -31.29 23.25 -12.03
N LEU A 408 -32.06 22.80 -13.03
CA LEU A 408 -33.00 21.71 -12.83
C LEU A 408 -32.23 20.41 -12.53
N MET A 409 -32.55 19.76 -11.41
CA MET A 409 -31.96 18.47 -11.07
C MET A 409 -32.30 17.40 -12.12
N GLY A 410 -31.32 16.58 -12.46
CA GLY A 410 -31.40 15.55 -13.49
C GLY A 410 -31.10 14.14 -12.98
N SER A 411 -31.28 13.15 -13.86
CA SER A 411 -30.84 11.76 -13.63
C SER A 411 -29.45 11.46 -14.18
N GLU A 412 -28.81 12.45 -14.82
CA GLU A 412 -27.46 12.37 -15.38
C GLU A 412 -26.60 13.45 -14.72
N LEU A 413 -25.32 13.14 -14.50
CA LEU A 413 -24.33 14.09 -14.01
C LEU A 413 -23.98 15.08 -15.13
N LEU A 414 -24.22 16.37 -14.91
CA LEU A 414 -23.90 17.41 -15.88
C LEU A 414 -22.75 18.29 -15.41
N VAL A 415 -22.01 18.82 -16.39
CA VAL A 415 -21.07 19.93 -16.20
C VAL A 415 -21.70 21.16 -16.86
N HIS A 416 -21.91 22.19 -16.06
CA HIS A 416 -22.45 23.47 -16.50
C HIS A 416 -21.30 24.40 -16.86
N GLN A 417 -21.23 24.80 -18.14
CA GLN A 417 -20.32 25.83 -18.62
C GLN A 417 -21.06 27.17 -18.66
N ILE A 418 -20.63 28.11 -17.83
CA ILE A 418 -21.16 29.48 -17.82
C ILE A 418 -20.14 30.38 -18.52
N GLU A 419 -20.56 31.02 -19.62
CA GLU A 419 -19.75 32.02 -20.32
C GLU A 419 -20.18 33.41 -19.89
N ILE A 420 -19.22 34.29 -19.59
CA ILE A 420 -19.42 35.67 -19.17
C ILE A 420 -18.56 36.59 -20.07
N ASP A 421 -19.17 37.64 -20.62
CA ASP A 421 -18.51 38.69 -21.40
C ASP A 421 -18.80 40.05 -20.75
N LEU A 422 -17.75 40.68 -20.24
CA LEU A 422 -17.78 41.98 -19.58
C LEU A 422 -17.97 43.09 -20.63
N PRO A 423 -18.45 44.30 -20.31
CA PRO A 423 -18.62 45.38 -21.30
C PRO A 423 -17.30 45.99 -21.78
N GLU A 424 -16.21 45.86 -21.00
CA GLU A 424 -14.85 46.32 -21.31
C GLU A 424 -13.81 45.43 -20.60
N GLU A 425 -12.53 45.54 -20.97
CA GLU A 425 -11.46 44.90 -20.20
C GLU A 425 -11.32 45.55 -18.82
N VAL A 426 -11.22 44.73 -17.78
CA VAL A 426 -11.00 45.16 -16.40
C VAL A 426 -9.82 44.44 -15.78
N ASP A 427 -9.14 45.10 -14.84
CA ASP A 427 -8.08 44.48 -14.05
C ASP A 427 -8.70 43.65 -12.92
N VAL A 428 -8.40 42.35 -12.91
CA VAL A 428 -8.92 41.36 -11.95
C VAL A 428 -7.75 40.73 -11.24
N ARG A 429 -7.79 40.63 -9.91
CA ARG A 429 -6.81 39.86 -9.12
C ARG A 429 -7.36 38.58 -8.51
N GLY A 430 -8.67 38.35 -8.64
CA GLY A 430 -9.32 37.19 -8.07
C GLY A 430 -10.83 37.21 -8.19
N PHE A 431 -11.48 36.30 -7.47
CA PHE A 431 -12.91 36.08 -7.45
C PHE A 431 -13.40 35.84 -6.02
N LYS A 432 -14.63 36.26 -5.76
CA LYS A 432 -15.40 35.88 -4.58
C LYS A 432 -16.55 35.00 -5.03
N VAL A 433 -16.63 33.82 -4.44
CA VAL A 433 -17.66 32.80 -4.73
C VAL A 433 -18.45 32.53 -3.46
N VAL A 434 -19.78 32.46 -3.54
CA VAL A 434 -20.65 32.19 -2.38
C VAL A 434 -21.53 30.98 -2.67
N GLN A 435 -21.48 30.00 -1.77
CA GLN A 435 -22.33 28.81 -1.83
C GLN A 435 -23.79 29.16 -1.60
N SER A 436 -24.70 28.41 -2.23
CA SER A 436 -26.13 28.60 -1.99
C SER A 436 -26.53 28.18 -0.57
N ALA A 437 -27.22 29.07 0.14
CA ALA A 437 -27.88 28.75 1.40
C ALA A 437 -29.33 28.26 1.21
N LEU A 438 -29.80 28.18 -0.04
CA LEU A 438 -31.19 27.86 -0.39
C LEU A 438 -31.42 26.38 -0.69
N VAL A 439 -30.35 25.59 -0.75
CA VAL A 439 -30.37 24.15 -1.03
C VAL A 439 -29.72 23.36 0.11
N THR A 440 -29.78 22.04 0.08
CA THR A 440 -29.03 21.19 1.01
C THR A 440 -27.53 21.21 0.68
N SER A 441 -26.66 20.98 1.66
CA SER A 441 -25.20 20.95 1.46
C SER A 441 -24.73 19.88 0.46
N SER A 442 -25.52 18.83 0.24
CA SER A 442 -25.27 17.83 -0.80
C SER A 442 -25.38 18.39 -2.23
N LEU A 443 -25.98 19.57 -2.41
CA LEU A 443 -26.18 20.22 -3.71
C LEU A 443 -25.30 21.47 -3.91
N VAL A 444 -24.46 21.84 -2.95
CA VAL A 444 -23.48 22.93 -3.16
C VAL A 444 -22.18 22.35 -3.71
N PRO A 445 -21.61 22.89 -4.81
CA PRO A 445 -20.46 22.34 -5.52
C PRO A 445 -19.19 22.31 -4.67
N ASN A 446 -18.37 21.26 -4.80
CA ASN A 446 -17.09 21.15 -4.09
C ASN A 446 -15.95 21.88 -4.81
N TYR A 447 -16.05 22.04 -6.13
CA TYR A 447 -15.01 22.61 -6.97
C TYR A 447 -15.63 23.53 -8.02
N ILE A 448 -14.84 24.51 -8.46
CA ILE A 448 -15.12 25.34 -9.62
C ILE A 448 -13.87 25.41 -10.49
N GLN A 449 -14.03 25.37 -11.81
CA GLN A 449 -12.96 25.75 -12.72
C GLN A 449 -13.25 27.13 -13.28
N ILE A 450 -12.22 27.97 -13.35
CA ILE A 450 -12.34 29.35 -13.85
C ILE A 450 -11.28 29.56 -14.92
N GLU A 451 -11.72 29.91 -16.12
CA GLU A 451 -10.85 30.40 -17.19
C GLU A 451 -11.11 31.88 -17.44
N ILE A 452 -10.05 32.61 -17.76
CA ILE A 452 -10.10 34.04 -18.11
C ILE A 452 -9.43 34.29 -19.46
N ALA A 453 -9.90 35.32 -20.17
CA ALA A 453 -9.28 35.80 -21.39
C ALA A 453 -9.40 37.32 -21.51
N ALA A 454 -8.35 37.96 -22.01
CA ALA A 454 -8.36 39.34 -22.49
C ALA A 454 -9.20 39.50 -23.77
N GLU A 455 -9.37 40.74 -24.24
CA GLU A 455 -10.01 41.03 -25.52
C GLU A 455 -9.21 40.39 -26.67
N GLY A 456 -9.84 39.51 -27.45
CA GLY A 456 -9.19 38.75 -28.52
C GLY A 456 -8.17 37.69 -28.07
N GLY A 457 -7.95 37.52 -26.76
CA GLY A 457 -7.04 36.51 -26.19
C GLY A 457 -7.55 35.07 -26.28
N GLN A 458 -6.69 34.10 -25.93
CA GLN A 458 -7.12 32.73 -25.65
C GLN A 458 -7.54 32.60 -24.19
N TYR A 459 -8.39 31.62 -23.89
CA TYR A 459 -8.69 31.27 -22.51
C TYR A 459 -7.48 30.62 -21.85
N GLN A 460 -7.26 30.98 -20.60
CA GLN A 460 -6.27 30.38 -19.72
C GLN A 460 -6.88 30.18 -18.34
N GLN A 461 -6.40 29.17 -17.63
CA GLN A 461 -6.77 28.93 -16.24
C GLN A 461 -6.50 30.17 -15.37
N ALA A 462 -7.43 30.48 -14.47
CA ALA A 462 -7.36 31.69 -13.68
C ALA A 462 -6.52 31.55 -12.40
N ALA A 463 -6.57 30.40 -11.74
CA ALA A 463 -5.81 30.10 -10.51
C ALA A 463 -4.62 29.17 -10.81
N PHE A 464 -3.92 28.70 -9.77
CA PHE A 464 -2.81 27.74 -9.92
C PHE A 464 -3.25 26.33 -10.33
N THR A 465 -4.40 25.87 -9.81
CA THR A 465 -5.05 24.63 -10.23
C THR A 465 -6.29 24.89 -11.05
N GLU A 466 -6.61 23.91 -11.90
CA GLU A 466 -7.81 23.90 -12.73
C GLU A 466 -9.05 23.73 -11.85
N ASP A 467 -9.07 22.69 -11.02
CA ASP A 467 -10.09 22.47 -10.01
C ASP A 467 -9.76 23.28 -8.76
N ILE A 468 -10.54 24.32 -8.51
CA ILE A 468 -10.40 25.19 -7.35
C ILE A 468 -11.38 24.70 -6.27
N PRO A 469 -10.89 24.25 -5.11
CA PRO A 469 -11.77 23.80 -4.04
C PRO A 469 -12.58 24.96 -3.47
N LEU A 470 -13.86 24.70 -3.26
CA LEU A 470 -14.78 25.59 -2.57
C LEU A 470 -15.07 25.04 -1.17
N GLY A 471 -15.43 25.93 -0.25
CA GLY A 471 -16.05 25.49 1.00
C GLY A 471 -17.38 24.76 0.73
N ASP A 472 -17.67 23.69 1.46
CA ASP A 472 -18.81 22.81 1.24
C ASP A 472 -20.01 23.10 2.15
N SER A 473 -19.95 24.19 2.92
CA SER A 473 -21.04 24.64 3.76
C SER A 473 -22.01 25.59 3.05
N ASN A 474 -23.28 25.52 3.43
CA ASN A 474 -24.31 26.40 2.89
C ASN A 474 -24.03 27.88 3.23
N GLY A 475 -24.04 28.73 2.20
CA GLY A 475 -23.75 30.16 2.34
C GLY A 475 -22.26 30.48 2.57
N GLU A 476 -21.38 29.48 2.53
CA GLU A 476 -19.94 29.69 2.71
C GLU A 476 -19.35 30.54 1.59
N THR A 477 -18.48 31.46 1.95
CA THR A 477 -17.73 32.29 0.98
C THR A 477 -16.35 31.71 0.74
N THR A 478 -15.91 31.66 -0.50
CA THR A 478 -14.54 31.34 -0.91
C THR A 478 -13.92 32.55 -1.63
N ILE A 479 -12.69 32.92 -1.25
CA ILE A 479 -11.90 33.95 -1.92
C ILE A 479 -10.79 33.27 -2.71
N ILE A 480 -10.77 33.53 -4.02
CA ILE A 480 -9.85 32.91 -4.97
C ILE A 480 -8.96 34.01 -5.54
N TYR A 481 -7.65 33.90 -5.38
CA TYR A 481 -6.70 34.80 -6.05
C TYR A 481 -6.10 34.13 -7.28
N LEU A 482 -5.70 34.93 -8.27
CA LEU A 482 -5.07 34.40 -9.49
C LEU A 482 -3.71 33.76 -9.19
N ASN A 483 -2.97 34.31 -8.23
CA ASN A 483 -1.70 33.78 -7.72
C ASN A 483 -1.48 34.21 -6.26
N LYS A 484 -0.50 33.60 -5.57
CA LYS A 484 -0.13 33.95 -4.19
C LYS A 484 0.26 35.42 -4.00
N ASP A 485 0.85 36.04 -5.03
CA ASP A 485 1.29 37.43 -5.02
C ASP A 485 0.13 38.42 -5.21
N LYS A 486 -1.07 37.91 -5.49
CA LYS A 486 -2.32 38.65 -5.70
C LYS A 486 -2.22 39.70 -6.80
N GLU A 487 -1.48 39.37 -7.86
CA GLU A 487 -1.30 40.24 -9.01
C GLU A 487 -2.57 40.31 -9.88
N THR A 488 -2.74 41.44 -10.56
CA THR A 488 -3.88 41.67 -11.46
C THR A 488 -3.59 41.21 -12.88
N GLN A 489 -4.61 40.67 -13.55
CA GLN A 489 -4.62 40.41 -14.99
C GLN A 489 -5.79 41.14 -15.68
N LYS A 490 -5.59 41.51 -16.94
CA LYS A 490 -6.66 42.08 -17.78
C LYS A 490 -7.63 40.99 -18.24
N VAL A 491 -8.90 41.17 -17.92
CA VAL A 491 -9.96 40.20 -18.19
C VAL A 491 -11.12 40.87 -18.93
N ARG A 492 -11.62 40.19 -19.97
CA ARG A 492 -12.82 40.57 -20.73
C ARG A 492 -13.85 39.44 -20.75
N ARG A 493 -13.38 38.20 -20.90
CA ARG A 493 -14.22 37.00 -20.95
C ARG A 493 -13.83 36.05 -19.84
N ILE A 494 -14.82 35.40 -19.25
CA ILE A 494 -14.67 34.42 -18.18
C ILE A 494 -15.48 33.17 -18.56
N ARG A 495 -14.96 31.99 -18.23
CA ARG A 495 -15.71 30.74 -18.24
C ARG A 495 -15.65 30.11 -16.87
N LEU A 496 -16.82 29.65 -16.41
CA LEU A 496 -16.95 28.86 -15.20
C LEU A 496 -17.39 27.45 -15.59
N TYR A 497 -16.80 26.46 -14.96
CA TYR A 497 -17.26 25.08 -15.04
C TYR A 497 -17.66 24.60 -13.64
N LEU A 498 -18.91 24.13 -13.53
CA LEU A 498 -19.50 23.63 -12.30
C LEU A 498 -20.14 22.27 -12.57
N THR A 499 -19.71 21.25 -11.84
CA THR A 499 -20.25 19.89 -11.97
C THR A 499 -21.36 19.69 -10.94
N ASP A 500 -22.42 19.01 -11.35
CA ASP A 500 -23.47 18.55 -10.44
C ASP A 500 -22.88 17.64 -9.35
N LYS A 501 -23.53 17.58 -8.19
CA LYS A 501 -23.24 16.58 -7.15
C LYS A 501 -24.28 15.48 -7.17
N ASP A 502 -23.84 14.28 -6.84
CA ASP A 502 -24.74 13.16 -6.58
C ASP A 502 -25.58 13.43 -5.34
N TYR A 503 -26.90 13.36 -5.54
CA TYR A 503 -27.91 13.48 -4.51
C TYR A 503 -28.63 12.13 -4.38
N TYR A 504 -28.21 11.37 -3.36
CA TYR A 504 -28.75 10.06 -2.99
C TYR A 504 -28.70 8.99 -4.11
N GLY A 505 -27.66 8.98 -4.95
CA GLY A 505 -27.37 7.91 -5.90
C GLY A 505 -28.36 7.79 -7.07
N SER A 506 -29.24 8.76 -7.24
CA SER A 506 -30.34 8.69 -8.23
C SER A 506 -30.72 10.03 -8.86
N SER A 507 -30.17 11.13 -8.36
CA SER A 507 -30.41 12.47 -8.90
C SER A 507 -29.17 13.33 -8.74
N TYR A 508 -28.99 14.28 -9.64
CA TYR A 508 -27.80 15.14 -9.69
C TYR A 508 -28.25 16.59 -9.77
N GLY A 509 -27.52 17.47 -9.09
CA GLY A 509 -27.76 18.90 -9.18
C GLY A 509 -26.67 19.73 -8.51
N THR A 510 -26.73 21.04 -8.74
CA THR A 510 -25.83 22.02 -8.15
C THR A 510 -26.60 23.31 -7.84
N ALA A 511 -26.07 24.17 -6.97
CA ALA A 511 -26.55 25.54 -6.83
C ALA A 511 -25.44 26.44 -6.30
N LEU A 512 -25.40 27.67 -6.79
CA LEU A 512 -24.41 28.68 -6.38
C LEU A 512 -25.13 30.01 -6.16
N ALA A 513 -24.81 30.70 -5.08
CA ALA A 513 -25.47 31.96 -4.75
C ALA A 513 -24.92 33.11 -5.59
N ASP A 514 -23.60 33.29 -5.58
CA ASP A 514 -22.99 34.53 -6.06
C ASP A 514 -21.57 34.29 -6.59
N PHE A 515 -21.20 35.06 -7.62
CA PHE A 515 -19.88 35.11 -8.24
C PHE A 515 -19.52 36.55 -8.58
N MET A 516 -18.47 37.06 -7.96
CA MET A 516 -18.00 38.44 -8.12
C MET A 516 -16.51 38.49 -8.46
N LEU A 517 -16.12 39.50 -9.23
CA LEU A 517 -14.72 39.78 -9.57
C LEU A 517 -14.10 40.65 -8.48
N ILE A 518 -12.83 40.39 -8.15
CA ILE A 518 -12.03 41.19 -7.23
C ILE A 518 -11.06 42.04 -8.05
N LYS A 519 -11.09 43.35 -7.82
CA LYS A 519 -10.22 44.34 -8.44
C LYS A 519 -8.85 44.38 -7.79
#